data_AF-A0A101UPH8-F1
#
_entry.id   AF-A0A101UPH8-F1
#
_cell.length_a   1.000
_cell.length_b   1.000
_cell.length_c   1.000
_cell.angle_alpha   90.00
_cell.angle_beta   90.00
_cell.angle_gamma   90.00
#
_symmetry.space_group_name_H-M   'P 1'
#
loop_
_entity.id
_entity.type
_entity.pdbx_description
1 polymer ?
#
loop_
_entity_poly.entity_id
_entity_poly.type
_entity_poly.pdbx_seq_one_letter_code
_entity_poly.pdbx_strand_id
1 'polypeptide(L)'
;MKRVLVVEPHPQVLTALADLVEDEPGCELVGAVATTSEAMSLVSDVRPDVILVDSDTTNWRSNQLGHRLGEILPAALLVLLSAATEPHRECQESSAKTPPISILKTAAPEFLRSLSA
;
A
#
# COMPACT_ATOMS: atom_id res chain seq x y z
N MET A 1 -2.85 15.60 7.23
CA MET A 1 -3.03 14.91 5.95
C MET A 1 -2.11 13.70 5.93
N LYS A 2 -2.59 12.55 5.47
CA LYS A 2 -1.87 11.28 5.37
C LYS A 2 -1.29 11.15 3.98
N ARG A 3 0.02 10.92 3.90
CA ARG A 3 0.75 10.76 2.64
C ARG A 3 0.61 9.31 2.17
N VAL A 4 -0.03 9.11 1.03
CA VAL A 4 -0.34 7.77 0.51
C VAL A 4 0.47 7.51 -0.76
N LEU A 5 1.16 6.37 -0.79
CA LEU A 5 1.86 5.84 -1.96
C LEU A 5 1.11 4.60 -2.47
N VAL A 6 0.84 4.54 -3.78
CA VAL A 6 0.15 3.41 -4.41
C VAL A 6 1.14 2.61 -5.27
N VAL A 7 1.11 1.28 -5.13
CA VAL A 7 1.88 0.32 -5.93
C VAL A 7 0.91 -0.66 -6.59
N GLU A 8 0.67 -0.48 -7.88
CA GLU A 8 -0.27 -1.29 -8.66
C GLU A 8 0.21 -1.41 -10.12
N PRO A 9 0.60 -2.60 -10.59
CA PRO A 9 1.15 -2.78 -11.93
C PRO A 9 0.12 -2.62 -13.06
N HIS A 10 -1.18 -2.67 -12.78
CA HIS A 10 -2.23 -2.44 -13.79
C HIS A 10 -2.56 -0.95 -13.89
N PRO A 11 -2.28 -0.28 -15.02
CA PRO A 11 -2.47 1.17 -15.15
C PRO A 11 -3.89 1.64 -14.85
N GLN A 12 -4.91 0.87 -15.27
CA GLN A 12 -6.32 1.22 -15.03
C GLN A 12 -6.67 1.21 -13.54
N VAL A 13 -6.14 0.25 -12.79
CA VAL A 13 -6.39 0.15 -11.34
C VAL A 13 -5.56 1.18 -10.59
N LEU A 14 -4.32 1.42 -11.04
CA LEU A 14 -3.43 2.44 -10.48
C LEU A 14 -4.09 3.83 -10.56
N THR A 15 -4.62 4.20 -11.72
CA THR A 15 -5.35 5.46 -11.90
C THR A 15 -6.58 5.53 -10.99
N ALA A 16 -7.40 4.48 -10.93
CA ALA A 16 -8.58 4.47 -10.08
C ALA A 16 -8.25 4.61 -8.58
N LEU A 17 -7.17 3.97 -8.11
CA LEU A 17 -6.69 4.11 -6.73
C LEU A 17 -6.08 5.48 -6.46
N ALA A 18 -5.36 6.05 -7.43
CA ALA A 18 -4.81 7.39 -7.35
C ALA A 18 -5.91 8.44 -7.21
N ASP A 19 -6.91 8.40 -8.11
CA ASP A 19 -8.06 9.31 -8.08
C ASP A 19 -8.80 9.22 -6.74
N LEU A 20 -9.00 7.99 -6.23
CA LEU A 20 -9.64 7.75 -4.95
C LEU A 20 -8.86 8.37 -3.77
N VAL A 21 -7.53 8.30 -3.78
CA VAL A 21 -6.70 8.92 -2.75
C VAL A 21 -6.77 10.45 -2.82
N GLU A 22 -6.76 11.01 -4.02
CA GLU A 22 -6.84 12.47 -4.23
C GLU A 22 -8.22 13.03 -3.86
N ASP A 23 -9.30 12.26 -4.09
CA ASP A 23 -10.66 12.64 -3.74
C ASP A 23 -10.95 12.57 -2.22
N GLU A 24 -10.17 11.81 -1.45
CA GLU A 24 -10.40 11.60 -0.02
C GLU A 24 -9.81 12.74 0.84
N PRO A 25 -10.65 13.55 1.52
CA PRO A 25 -10.19 14.67 2.32
C PRO A 25 -9.26 14.20 3.44
N GLY A 26 -8.09 14.79 3.55
CA GLY A 26 -7.12 14.42 4.59
C GLY A 26 -6.15 13.33 4.14
N CYS A 27 -6.26 12.80 2.93
CA CYS A 27 -5.21 12.06 2.24
C CYS A 27 -4.51 12.94 1.19
N GLU A 28 -3.27 12.58 0.85
CA GLU A 28 -2.49 13.20 -0.22
C GLU A 28 -1.76 12.09 -0.98
N LEU A 29 -1.95 12.04 -2.30
CA LEU A 29 -1.21 11.11 -3.15
C LEU A 29 0.22 11.62 -3.33
N VAL A 30 1.20 10.91 -2.77
CA VAL A 30 2.62 11.29 -2.87
C VAL A 30 3.39 10.46 -3.90
N GLY A 31 2.71 9.49 -4.52
CA GLY A 31 3.24 8.71 -5.62
C GLY A 31 2.27 7.59 -6.04
N ALA A 32 2.30 7.26 -7.31
CA ALA A 32 1.60 6.14 -7.91
C ALA A 32 2.57 5.44 -8.86
N VAL A 33 2.93 4.20 -8.56
CA VAL A 33 3.96 3.45 -9.29
C VAL A 33 3.50 2.04 -9.62
N ALA A 34 4.08 1.45 -10.66
CA ALA A 34 3.71 0.11 -11.11
C ALA A 34 4.45 -0.98 -10.35
N THR A 35 5.63 -0.66 -9.78
CA THR A 35 6.52 -1.66 -9.20
C THR A 35 7.00 -1.31 -7.80
N THR A 36 7.37 -2.35 -7.06
CA THR A 36 7.96 -2.21 -5.71
C THR A 36 9.35 -1.61 -5.74
N SER A 37 10.10 -1.78 -6.83
CA SER A 37 11.41 -1.17 -6.99
C SER A 37 11.31 0.35 -7.10
N GLU A 38 10.34 0.84 -7.87
CA GLU A 38 10.04 2.27 -7.97
C GLU A 38 9.57 2.81 -6.62
N ALA A 39 8.68 2.07 -5.93
CA ALA A 39 8.22 2.45 -4.60
C ALA A 39 9.38 2.60 -3.62
N MET A 40 10.31 1.63 -3.57
CA MET A 40 11.50 1.68 -2.72
C MET A 40 12.45 2.84 -3.06
N SER A 41 12.45 3.30 -4.32
CA SER A 41 13.24 4.46 -4.73
C SER A 41 12.61 5.77 -4.25
N LEU A 42 11.27 5.84 -4.16
CA LEU A 42 10.54 7.03 -3.76
C LEU A 42 10.35 7.18 -2.24
N VAL A 43 10.22 6.08 -1.50
CA VAL A 43 9.81 6.09 -0.07
C VAL A 43 10.70 6.95 0.83
N SER A 44 11.99 7.09 0.50
CA SER A 44 12.92 7.92 1.29
C SER A 44 12.67 9.42 1.10
N ASP A 45 12.28 9.83 -0.11
CA ASP A 45 12.05 11.22 -0.48
C ASP A 45 10.64 11.66 -0.11
N VAL A 46 9.65 10.81 -0.41
CA VAL A 46 8.23 11.15 -0.25
C VAL A 46 7.64 10.66 1.07
N ARG A 47 8.42 9.95 1.91
CA ARG A 47 8.08 9.54 3.28
C ARG A 47 6.58 9.29 3.51
N PRO A 48 5.98 8.32 2.82
CA PRO A 48 4.55 8.05 2.94
C PRO A 48 4.19 7.56 4.35
N ASP A 49 3.01 7.96 4.82
CA ASP A 49 2.39 7.43 6.03
C ASP A 49 1.69 6.09 5.75
N VAL A 50 1.21 5.90 4.52
CA VAL A 50 0.46 4.72 4.09
C VAL A 50 0.95 4.28 2.71
N ILE A 51 1.19 2.99 2.57
CA ILE A 51 1.64 2.37 1.32
C ILE A 51 0.63 1.30 0.94
N LEU A 52 -0.15 1.57 -0.11
CA LEU A 52 -1.11 0.63 -0.69
C LEU A 52 -0.38 -0.22 -1.74
N VAL A 53 -0.41 -1.54 -1.60
CA VAL A 53 0.28 -2.47 -2.51
C VAL A 53 -0.70 -3.51 -3.00
N ASP A 54 -0.85 -3.63 -4.32
CA ASP A 54 -1.54 -4.76 -4.93
C ASP A 54 -0.83 -6.06 -4.54
N SER A 55 -1.50 -6.96 -3.82
CA SER A 55 -0.90 -8.23 -3.40
C SER A 55 -1.06 -9.36 -4.42
N ASP A 56 -1.96 -9.21 -5.39
CA ASP A 56 -2.30 -10.30 -6.32
C ASP A 56 -1.23 -10.49 -7.40
N THR A 57 -0.58 -9.40 -7.81
CA THR A 57 0.40 -9.40 -8.89
C THR A 57 1.76 -8.86 -8.49
N THR A 58 1.85 -8.19 -7.34
CA THR A 58 3.13 -7.74 -6.81
C THR A 58 3.77 -8.77 -5.90
N ASN A 59 5.04 -9.08 -6.16
CA ASN A 59 5.83 -9.97 -5.31
C ASN A 59 6.38 -9.29 -4.04
N TRP A 60 5.48 -8.77 -3.19
CA TRP A 60 5.81 -7.98 -1.99
C TRP A 60 6.48 -8.79 -0.86
N ARG A 61 6.35 -10.13 -0.89
CA ARG A 61 7.01 -11.01 0.08
C ARG A 61 8.45 -11.31 -0.35
N SER A 62 8.67 -11.71 -1.60
CA SER A 62 10.01 -12.11 -2.05
C SER A 62 11.00 -10.96 -2.05
N ASN A 63 10.52 -9.73 -2.26
CA ASN A 63 11.35 -8.53 -2.24
C ASN A 63 11.57 -7.98 -0.82
N GLN A 64 11.03 -8.67 0.21
CA GLN A 64 11.10 -8.27 1.62
C GLN A 64 10.64 -6.83 1.87
N LEU A 65 9.67 -6.34 1.08
CA LEU A 65 9.25 -4.95 1.11
C LEU A 65 8.77 -4.53 2.51
N GLY A 66 8.02 -5.38 3.22
CA GLY A 66 7.59 -5.09 4.60
C GLY A 66 8.76 -4.95 5.58
N HIS A 67 9.83 -5.74 5.43
CA HIS A 67 11.01 -5.64 6.29
C HIS A 67 11.79 -4.36 5.99
N ARG A 68 12.09 -4.10 4.71
CA ARG A 68 12.82 -2.90 4.28
C ARG A 68 12.09 -1.61 4.62
N LEU A 69 10.77 -1.58 4.42
CA LEU A 69 9.95 -0.45 4.83
C LEU A 69 9.94 -0.28 6.35
N GLY A 70 9.92 -1.36 7.12
CA GLY A 70 10.02 -1.29 8.59
C GLY A 70 11.34 -0.70 9.09
N GLU A 71 12.44 -0.83 8.32
CA GLU A 71 13.73 -0.20 8.64
C GLU A 71 13.76 1.29 8.27
N ILE A 72 13.22 1.67 7.12
CA ILE A 72 13.27 3.05 6.60
C ILE A 72 12.16 3.93 7.21
N LEU A 73 10.95 3.38 7.28
CA LEU A 73 9.70 4.05 7.70
C LEU A 73 8.95 3.17 8.72
N PRO A 74 9.46 3.02 9.96
CA PRO A 74 8.86 2.15 10.97
C PRO A 74 7.43 2.55 11.38
N ALA A 75 7.03 3.79 11.09
CA ALA A 75 5.69 4.32 11.37
C ALA A 75 4.72 4.23 10.19
N ALA A 76 5.20 3.87 8.98
CA ALA A 76 4.34 3.76 7.81
C ALA A 76 3.47 2.51 7.87
N LEU A 77 2.21 2.65 7.46
CA LEU A 77 1.26 1.55 7.36
C LEU A 77 1.38 0.88 5.99
N LEU A 78 1.75 -0.41 5.99
CA LEU A 78 1.73 -1.23 4.79
C LEU A 78 0.37 -1.93 4.66
N VAL A 79 -0.33 -1.63 3.57
CA VAL A 79 -1.68 -2.15 3.28
C VAL A 79 -1.66 -2.94 1.98
N LEU A 80 -2.00 -4.21 2.06
CA LEU A 80 -2.10 -5.13 0.94
C LEU A 80 -3.53 -5.12 0.40
N LEU A 81 -3.66 -4.87 -0.90
CA LEU A 81 -4.92 -4.85 -1.62
C LEU A 81 -5.06 -6.12 -2.45
N SER A 82 -6.11 -6.91 -2.19
CA SER A 82 -6.43 -8.10 -2.98
C SER A 82 -7.79 -7.95 -3.66
N ALA A 83 -7.91 -8.47 -4.88
CA ALA A 83 -9.16 -8.60 -5.63
C ALA A 83 -9.93 -9.87 -5.25
N ALA A 84 -9.29 -10.85 -4.60
CA ALA A 84 -9.93 -12.12 -4.25
C ALA A 84 -10.82 -11.97 -3.02
N THR A 85 -12.11 -12.34 -3.13
CA THR A 85 -13.04 -12.46 -2.00
C THR A 85 -12.62 -13.53 -0.98
N GLU A 86 -11.74 -14.43 -1.38
CA GLU A 86 -11.09 -15.36 -0.47
C GLU A 86 -9.72 -14.80 -0.11
N PRO A 87 -9.46 -14.49 1.17
CA PRO A 87 -8.11 -14.13 1.57
C PRO A 87 -7.23 -15.32 1.18
N HIS A 88 -6.21 -15.11 0.36
CA HIS A 88 -5.16 -16.09 0.20
C HIS A 88 -4.62 -16.38 1.60
N ARG A 89 -5.10 -17.48 2.20
CA ARG A 89 -4.69 -17.98 3.51
C ARG A 89 -3.30 -18.57 3.36
N GLU A 90 -2.33 -17.69 3.21
CA GLU A 90 -0.96 -17.99 3.59
C GLU A 90 -0.66 -17.20 4.85
N CYS A 91 -1.18 -17.73 5.97
CA CYS A 91 -0.50 -17.61 7.24
C CYS A 91 0.90 -18.20 7.06
N GLN A 92 1.94 -17.37 7.15
CA GLN A 92 2.93 -17.49 8.21
C GLN A 92 3.95 -16.34 8.14
N GLU A 93 3.99 -15.61 9.26
CA GLU A 93 5.17 -14.95 9.82
C GLU A 93 5.82 -13.85 8.96
N SER A 94 5.15 -12.69 8.93
CA SER A 94 5.87 -11.44 8.63
C SER A 94 6.79 -11.13 9.81
N SER A 95 8.11 -11.18 9.57
CA SER A 95 9.14 -10.71 10.51
C SER A 95 9.19 -9.17 10.60
N ALA A 96 8.27 -8.46 9.93
CA ALA A 96 8.16 -7.01 10.05
C ALA A 96 7.66 -6.60 11.44
N LYS A 97 8.25 -5.53 11.99
CA LYS A 97 7.92 -4.98 13.31
C LYS A 97 6.45 -4.57 13.45
N THR A 98 5.80 -4.28 12.32
CA THR A 98 4.36 -4.09 12.18
C THR A 98 3.86 -5.02 11.08
N PRO A 99 2.93 -5.96 11.35
CA PRO A 99 2.41 -6.84 10.32
C PRO A 99 1.59 -6.03 9.30
N PRO A 100 1.67 -6.35 7.99
CA PRO A 100 0.88 -5.69 6.98
C PRO A 100 -0.61 -5.95 7.19
N ILE A 101 -1.43 -4.94 6.90
CA ILE A 101 -2.89 -5.04 6.93
C ILE A 101 -3.34 -5.52 5.54
N SER A 102 -4.18 -6.54 5.47
CA SER A 102 -4.73 -7.01 4.18
C SER A 102 -6.21 -6.63 4.08
N ILE A 103 -6.60 -5.98 2.98
CA ILE A 103 -7.98 -5.61 2.67
C ILE A 103 -8.32 -5.94 1.22
N LEU A 104 -9.61 -5.94 0.90
CA LEU A 104 -10.06 -6.01 -0.49
C LEU A 104 -9.81 -4.69 -1.21
N LYS A 105 -9.49 -4.73 -2.51
CA LYS A 105 -9.43 -3.52 -3.36
C LYS A 105 -10.73 -2.71 -3.29
N THR A 106 -11.87 -3.39 -3.22
CA THR A 106 -13.19 -2.76 -3.08
C THR A 106 -13.40 -2.06 -1.74
N ALA A 107 -12.61 -2.41 -0.71
CA ALA A 107 -12.65 -1.79 0.61
C ALA A 107 -11.65 -0.62 0.75
N ALA A 108 -10.83 -0.34 -0.28
CA ALA A 108 -9.88 0.78 -0.26
C ALA A 108 -10.56 2.14 0.03
N PRO A 109 -11.74 2.48 -0.52
CA PRO A 109 -12.43 3.73 -0.21
C PRO A 109 -12.77 3.87 1.28
N GLU A 110 -13.35 2.82 1.88
CA GLU A 110 -13.73 2.82 3.28
C GLU A 110 -12.50 2.90 4.20
N PHE A 111 -11.42 2.23 3.81
CA PHE A 111 -10.15 2.31 4.53
C PHE A 111 -9.56 3.72 4.50
N LEU A 112 -9.52 4.38 3.33
CA LEU A 112 -9.00 5.75 3.22
C LEU A 112 -9.81 6.73 4.08
N ARG A 113 -11.14 6.61 4.10
CA ARG A 113 -12.02 7.40 4.98
C ARG A 113 -11.70 7.19 6.46
N SER A 114 -11.37 5.97 6.86
CA SER A 114 -10.99 5.66 8.24
C SER A 114 -9.68 6.31 8.68
N LEU A 115 -8.82 6.71 7.74
CA LEU A 115 -7.56 7.41 8.03
C LEU A 115 -7.75 8.93 8.23
N SER A 116 -8.83 9.48 7.67
CA SER A 116 -9.19 10.90 7.77
C SER A 116 -10.13 11.24 8.93
N ALA A 117 -10.77 10.22 9.52
CA ALA A 117 -11.66 10.36 10.67
C ALA A 117 -10.91 10.63 11.99
#